data_AF-A0A929YYL3-F1
#
_entry.id   AF-A0A929YYL3-F1
#
_cell.length_a   1.000
_cell.length_b   1.000
_cell.length_c   1.000
_cell.angle_alpha   90.00
_cell.angle_beta   90.00
_cell.angle_gamma   90.00
#
_symmetry.space_group_name_H-M   'P 1'
#
loop_
_entity.id
_entity.type
_entity.pdbx_description
1 polymer ?
#
loop_
_entity_poly.entity_id
_entity_poly.type
_entity_poly.pdbx_seq_one_letter_code
_entity_poly.pdbx_strand_id
1 'polypeptide(L)'
;MAVTKIRKLSSMTLLVLTALSVIIFLVFFLGGSTVDAKNNTDYKFTGLLLFWGYLLFCATTVAALFFAGRSLLTDKSKDKVASRAGMIAVCVLLVSLVLGYLIGSGDAIKGLNEASQTYNTSGWLKVTDMWLYSTYVLFIAAVGAVVWGGLSSRLLKK
;
A
#
# COMPACT_ATOMS: atom_id res chain seq x y z
N MET A 1 18.31 -26.56 12.14
CA MET A 1 16.87 -26.87 12.36
C MET A 1 15.99 -25.69 12.77
N ALA A 2 16.52 -24.58 13.33
CA ALA A 2 15.70 -23.40 13.65
C ALA A 2 15.28 -22.56 12.42
N VAL A 3 16.19 -22.42 11.43
CA VAL A 3 15.95 -21.64 10.20
C VAL A 3 14.81 -22.22 9.35
N THR A 4 14.68 -23.55 9.30
CA THR A 4 13.57 -24.21 8.59
C THR A 4 12.23 -23.99 9.27
N LYS A 5 12.18 -23.99 10.62
CA LYS A 5 10.96 -23.69 11.39
C LYS A 5 10.52 -22.24 11.21
N ILE A 6 11.45 -21.28 11.25
CA ILE A 6 11.16 -19.85 11.07
C ILE A 6 10.68 -19.55 9.64
N ARG A 7 11.36 -20.12 8.64
CA ARG A 7 10.93 -20.00 7.23
C ARG A 7 9.54 -20.58 7.01
N LYS A 8 9.25 -21.74 7.60
CA LYS A 8 7.95 -22.40 7.49
C LYS A 8 6.85 -21.60 8.18
N LEU A 9 7.13 -21.01 9.34
CA LEU A 9 6.17 -20.15 10.05
C LEU A 9 5.83 -18.91 9.22
N SER A 10 6.83 -18.16 8.74
CA SER A 10 6.62 -16.96 7.91
C SER A 10 5.87 -17.28 6.61
N SER A 11 6.24 -18.38 5.95
CA SER A 11 5.58 -18.82 4.71
C SER A 11 4.15 -19.29 4.94
N MET A 12 3.87 -20.00 6.03
CA MET A 12 2.50 -20.44 6.36
C MET A 12 1.61 -19.26 6.76
N THR A 13 2.12 -18.31 7.55
CA THR A 13 1.36 -17.10 7.91
C THR A 13 0.99 -16.30 6.67
N LEU A 14 1.93 -16.11 5.73
CA LEU A 14 1.66 -15.43 4.46
C LEU A 14 0.58 -16.17 3.66
N LEU A 15 0.74 -17.49 3.49
CA LEU A 15 -0.17 -18.29 2.68
C LEU A 15 -1.60 -18.30 3.26
N VAL A 16 -1.74 -18.42 4.58
CA VAL A 16 -3.04 -18.37 5.27
C VAL A 16 -3.69 -16.98 5.09
N LEU A 17 -2.93 -15.90 5.28
CA LEU A 17 -3.45 -14.54 5.07
C LEU A 17 -3.93 -14.31 3.63
N THR A 18 -3.14 -14.77 2.65
CA THR A 18 -3.50 -14.66 1.24
C THR A 18 -4.75 -15.49 0.93
N ALA A 19 -4.81 -16.74 1.39
CA ALA A 19 -5.97 -17.60 1.18
C ALA A 19 -7.24 -16.98 1.80
N LEU A 20 -7.17 -16.46 3.03
CA LEU A 20 -8.29 -15.79 3.67
C LEU A 20 -8.74 -14.54 2.90
N SER A 21 -7.78 -13.76 2.40
CA SER A 21 -8.07 -12.57 1.59
C SER A 21 -8.80 -12.93 0.29
N VAL A 22 -8.40 -14.01 -0.37
CA VAL A 22 -9.08 -14.53 -1.56
C VAL A 22 -10.51 -14.99 -1.22
N ILE A 23 -10.70 -15.70 -0.11
CA ILE A 23 -12.03 -16.14 0.33
C ILE A 23 -12.95 -14.94 0.58
N ILE A 24 -12.49 -13.93 1.32
CA ILE A 24 -13.28 -12.72 1.61
C ILE A 24 -13.62 -11.98 0.31
N PHE A 25 -12.70 -11.94 -0.64
CA PHE A 25 -12.93 -11.36 -1.96
C PHE A 25 -13.99 -12.13 -2.76
N LEU A 26 -13.95 -13.47 -2.73
CA LEU A 26 -14.97 -14.31 -3.38
C LEU A 26 -16.34 -14.13 -2.72
N VAL A 27 -16.42 -14.07 -1.39
CA VAL A 27 -17.67 -13.81 -0.66
C VAL A 27 -18.21 -12.42 -1.00
N PHE A 28 -17.34 -11.43 -1.22
CA PHE A 28 -17.75 -10.10 -1.66
C PHE A 28 -18.45 -10.12 -3.02
N PHE A 29 -17.87 -10.76 -4.04
CA PHE A 29 -18.46 -10.79 -5.39
C PHE A 29 -19.63 -11.79 -5.52
N LEU A 30 -19.55 -12.95 -4.87
CA LEU A 30 -20.53 -14.03 -5.00
C LEU A 30 -21.64 -13.98 -3.96
N GLY A 31 -21.48 -13.21 -2.90
CA GLY A 31 -22.43 -13.11 -1.79
C GLY A 31 -23.70 -12.28 -2.10
N GLY A 32 -23.82 -11.80 -3.33
CA GLY A 32 -24.99 -11.10 -3.83
C GLY A 32 -24.87 -9.57 -3.74
N SER A 33 -25.48 -8.91 -4.71
CA SER A 33 -25.55 -7.46 -4.82
C SER A 33 -27.00 -6.98 -4.95
N THR A 34 -27.24 -5.76 -4.51
CA THR A 34 -28.47 -5.01 -4.73
C THR A 34 -28.16 -3.81 -5.61
N VAL A 35 -29.08 -3.42 -6.47
CA VAL A 35 -28.91 -2.25 -7.33
C VAL A 35 -29.56 -1.05 -6.65
N ASP A 36 -28.78 0.00 -6.41
CA ASP A 36 -29.25 1.26 -5.84
C ASP A 36 -30.04 2.08 -6.88
N ALA A 37 -30.81 3.08 -6.44
CA ALA A 37 -31.70 3.90 -7.29
C ALA A 37 -30.99 4.61 -8.46
N LYS A 38 -29.65 4.70 -8.43
CA LYS A 38 -28.80 5.26 -9.49
C LYS A 38 -28.12 4.20 -10.37
N ASN A 39 -28.62 2.97 -10.40
CA ASN A 39 -28.02 1.82 -11.11
C ASN A 39 -26.61 1.43 -10.64
N ASN A 40 -26.24 1.78 -9.41
CA ASN A 40 -24.96 1.35 -8.82
C ASN A 40 -25.12 -0.01 -8.15
N THR A 41 -24.20 -0.93 -8.42
CA THR A 41 -24.16 -2.25 -7.76
C THR A 41 -23.61 -2.10 -6.35
N ASP A 42 -24.46 -2.33 -5.35
CA ASP A 42 -24.07 -2.37 -3.94
C ASP A 42 -23.91 -3.83 -3.48
N TYR A 43 -22.72 -4.19 -3.02
CA TYR A 43 -22.41 -5.55 -2.57
C TYR A 43 -22.71 -5.68 -1.08
N LYS A 44 -23.47 -6.72 -0.70
CA LYS A 44 -23.88 -6.92 0.70
C LYS A 44 -22.70 -7.07 1.67
N PHE A 45 -21.59 -7.63 1.21
CA PHE A 45 -20.40 -7.89 2.01
C PHE A 45 -19.32 -6.80 1.89
N THR A 46 -19.66 -5.60 1.40
CA THR A 46 -18.74 -4.45 1.35
C THR A 46 -18.15 -4.14 2.73
N GLY A 47 -18.96 -4.19 3.79
CA GLY A 47 -18.49 -3.95 5.16
C GLY A 47 -17.45 -4.98 5.64
N LEU A 48 -17.63 -6.25 5.28
CA LEU A 48 -16.68 -7.31 5.63
C LEU A 48 -15.34 -7.11 4.90
N LEU A 49 -15.38 -6.78 3.61
CA LEU A 49 -14.20 -6.52 2.81
C LEU A 49 -13.43 -5.29 3.34
N LEU A 50 -14.16 -4.21 3.66
CA LEU A 50 -13.58 -2.99 4.24
C LEU A 50 -12.94 -3.26 5.60
N PHE A 51 -13.62 -3.98 6.50
CA PHE A 51 -13.08 -4.32 7.80
C PHE A 51 -11.79 -5.14 7.68
N TRP A 52 -11.78 -6.16 6.82
CA TRP A 52 -10.58 -6.97 6.56
C TRP A 52 -9.44 -6.12 5.99
N GLY A 53 -9.76 -5.23 5.04
CA GLY A 53 -8.80 -4.29 4.47
C GLY A 53 -8.19 -3.36 5.52
N TYR A 54 -9.00 -2.74 6.38
CA TYR A 54 -8.51 -1.87 7.45
C TYR A 54 -7.68 -2.61 8.48
N LEU A 55 -8.04 -3.85 8.82
CA LEU A 55 -7.26 -4.69 9.73
C LEU A 55 -5.87 -4.95 9.15
N LEU A 56 -5.78 -5.37 7.89
CA LEU A 56 -4.50 -5.62 7.22
C LEU A 56 -3.67 -4.34 7.05
N PHE A 57 -4.32 -3.22 6.71
CA PHE A 57 -3.66 -1.94 6.60
C PHE A 57 -3.05 -1.52 7.94
N CYS A 58 -3.83 -1.50 9.03
CA CYS A 58 -3.31 -1.16 10.35
C CYS A 58 -2.19 -2.09 10.80
N ALA A 59 -2.34 -3.41 10.62
CA ALA A 59 -1.31 -4.38 10.99
C ALA A 59 0.00 -4.15 10.21
N THR A 60 -0.08 -3.90 8.90
CA THR A 60 1.09 -3.66 8.06
C THR A 60 1.73 -2.30 8.35
N THR A 61 0.95 -1.24 8.58
CA THR A 61 1.47 0.07 8.98
C THR A 61 2.21 0.00 10.31
N VAL A 62 1.64 -0.66 11.32
CA VAL A 62 2.31 -0.83 12.63
C VAL A 62 3.61 -1.62 12.48
N ALA A 63 3.61 -2.71 11.71
CA ALA A 63 4.82 -3.48 11.45
C ALA A 63 5.88 -2.66 10.69
N ALA A 64 5.48 -1.91 9.66
CA ALA A 64 6.37 -1.05 8.89
C ALA A 64 7.00 0.04 9.76
N LEU A 65 6.21 0.73 10.58
CA LEU A 65 6.71 1.74 11.52
C LEU A 65 7.64 1.14 12.56
N PHE A 66 7.32 -0.05 13.08
CA PHE A 66 8.17 -0.76 14.04
C PHE A 66 9.53 -1.13 13.43
N PHE A 67 9.56 -1.71 12.23
CA PHE A 67 10.80 -2.08 11.56
C PHE A 67 11.60 -0.86 11.10
N ALA A 68 10.94 0.18 10.57
CA ALA A 68 11.59 1.43 10.18
C ALA A 68 12.20 2.14 11.40
N GLY A 69 11.43 2.29 12.49
CA GLY A 69 11.91 2.88 13.73
C GLY A 69 13.07 2.09 14.35
N ARG A 70 12.98 0.75 14.35
CA ARG A 70 14.08 -0.10 14.80
C ARG A 70 15.32 0.04 13.91
N SER A 71 15.16 0.13 12.59
CA SER A 71 16.28 0.36 11.67
C SER A 71 17.00 1.66 12.00
N LEU A 72 16.25 2.75 12.21
CA LEU A 72 16.82 4.07 12.56
C LEU A 72 17.56 4.07 13.90
N LEU A 73 17.06 3.31 14.90
CA LEU A 73 17.67 3.25 16.24
C LEU A 73 18.86 2.27 16.33
N THR A 74 18.85 1.21 15.52
CA THR A 74 19.83 0.11 15.60
C THR A 74 21.00 0.29 14.62
N ASP A 75 20.85 1.13 13.59
CA ASP A 75 21.92 1.47 12.65
C ASP A 75 22.99 2.39 13.31
N LYS A 76 23.83 1.80 14.17
CA LYS A 76 25.09 2.42 14.62
C LYS A 76 26.32 1.91 13.85
N SER A 77 26.15 1.00 12.89
CA SER A 77 27.27 0.33 12.21
C SER A 77 27.35 0.62 10.70
N LYS A 78 28.27 1.51 10.33
CA LYS A 78 29.22 1.49 9.20
C LYS A 78 28.84 0.98 7.80
N ASP A 79 27.60 0.68 7.45
CA ASP A 79 27.21 0.45 6.05
C ASP A 79 26.49 1.67 5.47
N LYS A 80 27.30 2.63 5.00
CA LYS A 80 26.82 3.96 4.56
C LYS A 80 25.84 3.88 3.39
N VAL A 81 25.81 2.79 2.63
CA VAL A 81 25.03 2.68 1.39
C VAL A 81 23.58 2.27 1.66
N ALA A 82 23.34 1.26 2.50
CA ALA A 82 21.98 0.80 2.83
C ALA A 82 21.18 1.86 3.62
N SER A 83 21.84 2.51 4.59
CA SER A 83 21.23 3.62 5.37
C SER A 83 20.91 4.84 4.49
N ARG A 84 21.75 5.16 3.49
CA ARG A 84 21.48 6.24 2.54
C ARG A 84 20.33 5.91 1.60
N ALA A 85 20.25 4.69 1.08
CA ALA A 85 19.15 4.26 0.21
C ALA A 85 17.80 4.32 0.93
N GLY A 86 17.75 3.90 2.21
CA GLY A 86 16.57 4.03 3.06
C GLY A 86 16.15 5.47 3.29
N MET A 87 17.09 6.38 3.60
CA MET A 87 16.77 7.81 3.72
C MET A 87 16.29 8.43 2.42
N ILE A 88 16.92 8.10 1.28
CA ILE A 88 16.50 8.60 -0.03
C ILE A 88 15.06 8.16 -0.33
N ALA A 89 14.71 6.90 -0.06
CA ALA A 89 13.34 6.41 -0.25
C ALA A 89 12.33 7.16 0.62
N VAL A 90 12.66 7.45 1.88
CA VAL A 90 11.80 8.26 2.78
C VAL A 90 11.67 9.69 2.27
N CYS A 91 12.76 10.32 1.83
CA CYS A 91 12.72 11.66 1.25
C CYS A 91 11.88 11.70 -0.02
N VAL A 92 12.02 10.73 -0.92
CA VAL A 92 11.22 10.63 -2.15
C VAL A 92 9.73 10.47 -1.82
N LEU A 93 9.39 9.67 -0.80
CA LEU A 93 8.03 9.54 -0.32
C LEU A 93 7.48 10.87 0.23
N LEU A 94 8.23 11.56 1.10
CA LEU A 94 7.78 12.84 1.68
C LEU A 94 7.59 13.92 0.60
N VAL A 95 8.51 13.99 -0.37
CA VAL A 95 8.41 14.92 -1.49
C VAL A 95 7.22 14.59 -2.38
N SER A 96 7.00 13.31 -2.71
CA SER A 96 5.86 12.90 -3.54
C SER A 96 4.52 13.15 -2.87
N LEU A 97 4.44 13.01 -1.55
CA LEU A 97 3.28 13.38 -0.75
C LEU A 97 2.98 14.88 -0.85
N VAL A 98 3.98 15.75 -0.64
CA VAL A 98 3.77 17.21 -0.75
C VAL A 98 3.35 17.61 -2.17
N LEU A 99 4.05 17.11 -3.18
CA LEU A 99 3.74 17.41 -4.58
C LEU A 99 2.37 16.88 -5.01
N GLY A 100 2.01 15.67 -4.57
CA GLY A 100 0.71 15.06 -4.86
C GLY A 100 -0.44 15.86 -4.28
N TYR A 101 -0.28 16.46 -3.09
CA TYR A 101 -1.30 17.35 -2.51
C TYR A 101 -1.43 18.68 -3.25
N LEU A 102 -0.31 19.24 -3.74
CA LEU A 102 -0.30 20.50 -4.48
C LEU A 102 -0.93 20.37 -5.89
N ILE A 103 -0.70 19.23 -6.55
CA ILE A 103 -1.21 18.96 -7.90
C ILE A 103 -2.63 18.34 -7.88
N GLY A 104 -3.03 17.75 -6.75
CA GLY A 104 -4.34 17.11 -6.60
C GLY A 104 -5.52 18.02 -6.91
N SER A 105 -6.50 17.49 -7.63
CA SER A 105 -7.71 18.24 -7.97
C SER A 105 -8.69 18.21 -6.80
N GLY A 106 -9.37 19.35 -6.63
CA GLY A 106 -10.48 19.48 -5.68
C GLY A 106 -11.85 19.27 -6.31
N ASP A 107 -11.92 18.93 -7.60
CA ASP A 107 -13.17 18.89 -8.35
C ASP A 107 -14.05 17.72 -7.94
N ALA A 108 -15.25 18.03 -7.46
CA ALA A 108 -16.20 17.03 -6.99
C ALA A 108 -16.50 15.98 -8.09
N ILE A 109 -16.34 14.72 -7.72
CA ILE A 109 -16.58 13.60 -8.63
C ILE A 109 -18.09 13.46 -8.83
N LYS A 110 -18.52 13.35 -10.10
CA LYS A 110 -19.92 13.18 -10.47
C LYS A 110 -20.28 11.70 -10.51
N GLY A 111 -21.49 11.33 -10.05
CA GLY A 111 -22.01 9.96 -10.15
C GLY A 111 -21.82 9.07 -8.92
N LEU A 112 -21.33 9.58 -7.79
CA LEU A 112 -21.25 8.79 -6.55
C LEU A 112 -22.63 8.49 -5.93
N ASN A 113 -22.70 7.35 -5.24
CA ASN A 113 -23.84 6.99 -4.38
C ASN A 113 -24.03 8.02 -3.24
N GLU A 114 -25.20 8.03 -2.62
CA GLU A 114 -25.54 9.05 -1.61
C GLU A 114 -24.60 9.01 -0.40
N ALA A 115 -24.17 7.82 0.03
CA ALA A 115 -23.23 7.64 1.13
C ALA A 115 -21.82 8.21 0.86
N SER A 116 -21.36 8.20 -0.39
CA SER A 116 -20.01 8.69 -0.74
C SER A 116 -19.98 10.18 -1.08
N GLN A 117 -21.14 10.81 -1.31
CA GLN A 117 -21.22 12.26 -1.52
C GLN A 117 -20.77 13.04 -0.28
N THR A 118 -20.95 12.50 0.93
CA THR A 118 -20.47 13.12 2.18
C THR A 118 -18.95 13.28 2.22
N TYR A 119 -18.21 12.40 1.53
CA TYR A 119 -16.74 12.43 1.47
C TYR A 119 -16.22 13.14 0.20
N ASN A 120 -17.11 13.54 -0.71
CA ASN A 120 -16.78 14.23 -1.96
C ASN A 120 -16.49 15.73 -1.73
N THR A 121 -15.57 16.01 -0.82
CA THR A 121 -15.13 17.36 -0.47
C THR A 121 -13.71 17.59 -0.96
N SER A 122 -13.38 18.84 -1.30
CA SER A 122 -12.07 19.21 -1.87
C SER A 122 -10.87 18.70 -1.05
N GLY A 123 -10.98 18.68 0.28
CA GLY A 123 -9.91 18.17 1.16
C GLY A 123 -9.66 16.67 0.99
N TRP A 124 -10.72 15.85 1.06
CA TRP A 124 -10.61 14.39 0.93
C TRP A 124 -10.17 13.95 -0.47
N LEU A 125 -10.58 14.69 -1.51
CA LEU A 125 -10.14 14.43 -2.89
C LEU A 125 -8.63 14.67 -3.04
N LYS A 126 -8.12 15.82 -2.58
CA LYS A 126 -6.68 16.11 -2.63
C LYS A 126 -5.83 15.15 -1.81
N VAL A 127 -6.34 14.70 -0.66
CA VAL A 127 -5.67 13.67 0.15
C VAL A 127 -5.62 12.34 -0.63
N THR A 128 -6.71 11.95 -1.29
CA THR A 128 -6.74 10.73 -2.11
C THR A 128 -5.74 10.82 -3.27
N ASP A 129 -5.72 11.94 -3.99
CA ASP A 129 -4.79 12.20 -5.08
C ASP A 129 -3.33 12.16 -4.60
N MET A 130 -3.04 12.75 -3.44
CA MET A 130 -1.73 12.72 -2.78
C MET A 130 -1.22 11.29 -2.58
N TRP A 131 -2.06 10.40 -2.06
CA TRP A 131 -1.70 8.98 -1.87
C TRP A 131 -1.53 8.24 -3.19
N LEU A 132 -2.39 8.49 -4.18
CA LEU A 132 -2.30 7.88 -5.51
C LEU A 132 -1.00 8.27 -6.23
N TYR A 133 -0.71 9.56 -6.33
CA TYR A 133 0.52 10.05 -6.98
C TYR A 133 1.77 9.52 -6.28
N SER A 134 1.78 9.50 -4.94
CA SER A 134 2.91 8.95 -4.18
C SER A 134 3.14 7.46 -4.47
N THR A 135 2.05 6.69 -4.58
CA THR A 135 2.13 5.27 -4.93
C THR A 135 2.67 5.07 -6.34
N TYR A 136 2.22 5.85 -7.32
CA TYR A 136 2.72 5.76 -8.70
C TYR A 136 4.21 6.10 -8.81
N VAL A 137 4.65 7.18 -8.16
CA VAL A 137 6.07 7.59 -8.15
C VAL A 137 6.94 6.51 -7.51
N LEU A 138 6.52 5.99 -6.35
CA LEU A 138 7.27 4.94 -5.65
C LEU A 138 7.29 3.62 -6.43
N PHE A 139 6.19 3.27 -7.10
CA PHE A 139 6.13 2.08 -7.94
C PHE A 139 7.11 2.17 -9.11
N ILE A 140 7.13 3.30 -9.83
CA ILE A 140 8.07 3.54 -10.93
C ILE A 140 9.52 3.51 -10.41
N ALA A 141 9.80 4.16 -9.27
CA ALA A 141 11.12 4.14 -8.66
C ALA A 141 11.56 2.73 -8.25
N ALA A 142 10.66 1.92 -7.69
CA ALA A 142 10.93 0.54 -7.31
C ALA A 142 11.21 -0.35 -8.53
N VAL A 143 10.39 -0.26 -9.59
CA VAL A 143 10.62 -0.98 -10.84
C VAL A 143 11.96 -0.56 -11.45
N GLY A 144 12.25 0.74 -11.51
CA GLY A 144 13.53 1.26 -11.99
C GLY A 144 14.72 0.74 -11.18
N ALA A 145 14.61 0.70 -9.85
CA ALA A 145 15.65 0.17 -8.97
C ALA A 145 15.89 -1.34 -9.18
N VAL A 146 14.83 -2.13 -9.41
CA VAL A 146 14.94 -3.57 -9.70
C VAL A 146 15.63 -3.79 -11.05
N VAL A 147 15.23 -3.06 -12.09
CA VAL A 147 15.85 -3.16 -13.43
C VAL A 147 17.31 -2.74 -13.37
N TRP A 148 17.62 -1.61 -12.73
CA TRP A 148 18.99 -1.14 -12.57
C TRP A 148 19.83 -2.08 -11.71
N GLY A 149 19.31 -2.60 -10.60
CA GLY A 149 19.98 -3.60 -9.77
C GLY A 149 20.28 -4.89 -10.54
N GLY A 150 19.34 -5.34 -11.35
CA GLY A 150 19.51 -6.50 -12.25
C GLY A 150 20.54 -6.25 -13.36
N LEU A 151 20.61 -5.04 -13.92
CA LEU A 151 21.54 -4.70 -15.00
C LEU A 151 22.95 -4.39 -14.48
N SER A 152 23.06 -3.60 -13.42
CA SER A 152 24.33 -3.25 -12.77
C SER A 152 25.06 -4.45 -12.19
N SER A 153 24.34 -5.42 -11.61
CA SER A 153 24.95 -6.67 -11.12
C SER A 153 25.53 -7.54 -12.25
N ARG A 154 25.04 -7.37 -13.49
CA ARG A 154 25.59 -8.02 -14.70
C ARG A 154 26.72 -7.21 -15.35
N LEU A 155 26.64 -5.88 -15.32
CA LEU A 155 27.63 -4.98 -15.93
C LEU A 155 28.88 -4.76 -15.05
N LEU A 156 28.74 -4.75 -13.72
CA LEU A 156 29.84 -4.56 -12.77
C LEU A 156 30.57 -5.85 -12.39
N LYS A 157 30.20 -6.98 -12.99
CA LYS A 157 30.89 -8.27 -12.83
C LYS A 157 32.08 -8.40 -13.80
N LYS A 158 32.84 -7.31 -13.94
CA LYS A 158 34.07 -7.24 -14.73
C LYS A 158 35.27 -7.12 -13.81
#